data_AF-A0A6L7JMF4-F1
#
_entry.id   AF-A0A6L7JMF4-F1
#
_cell.length_a   1.000
_cell.length_b   1.000
_cell.length_c   1.000
_cell.angle_alpha   90.00
_cell.angle_beta   90.00
_cell.angle_gamma   90.00
#
_symmetry.space_group_name_H-M   'P 1'
#
loop_
_entity.id
_entity.type
_entity.pdbx_description
1 polymer ?
#
loop_
_entity_poly.entity_id
_entity_poly.type
_entity_poly.pdbx_seq_one_letter_code
_entity_poly.pdbx_strand_id
1 'polypeptide(L)'
;MTAQVAPTPSVEGHEALAVLLKEGVVWGDSTQWLPRLPEKSVDLFFMSPPYADARAYSKISPDRYVEWFLPFAEAILRATKETGSFVLNIKNRVAKSGPLRGQRHPYVYQLVIALQDMGWRWTETYIWSKPNAIPGRFGPRTKDAFEYVYHFTKGSNPYFDLNPVRVPYQADEAEIKRRLKDTNGRRNTDAGFGRDRTQTYGRGGADPGNVITVGQTYNQHKGPAGQHTAVMPEGLAEFFVKAICPPDGIVIDPFAGSGTTVTIARRYGRRSGGIELHAEYATVAKERIDSDYVQEKLGLLRVAN
;
A
#
# COMPACT_ATOMS: atom_id res chain seq x y z
N MET A 1 26.88 8.28 19.38
CA MET A 1 26.75 7.56 18.10
C MET A 1 26.54 8.60 17.01
N THR A 2 27.49 8.74 16.09
CA THR A 2 27.32 9.55 14.87
C THR A 2 26.13 8.99 14.10
N ALA A 3 25.14 9.83 13.79
CA ALA A 3 24.03 9.43 12.95
C ALA A 3 24.59 8.98 11.59
N GLN A 4 24.40 7.71 11.23
CA GLN A 4 24.79 7.23 9.91
C GLN A 4 23.94 7.94 8.87
N VAL A 5 24.58 8.58 7.90
CA VAL A 5 23.91 9.26 6.77
C VAL A 5 23.80 8.25 5.64
N ALA A 6 22.61 8.11 5.05
CA ALA A 6 22.40 7.21 3.93
C ALA A 6 23.25 7.64 2.71
N PRO A 7 23.84 6.68 1.97
CA PRO A 7 24.67 7.01 0.81
C PRO A 7 23.85 7.67 -0.30
N THR A 8 24.45 8.64 -0.98
CA THR A 8 23.85 9.23 -2.19
C THR A 8 24.00 8.23 -3.36
N PRO A 9 22.92 7.94 -4.11
CA PRO A 9 23.01 7.08 -5.29
C PRO A 9 23.94 7.68 -6.35
N SER A 10 24.87 6.86 -6.85
CA SER A 10 25.78 7.20 -7.96
C SER A 10 25.21 6.84 -9.34
N VAL A 11 24.01 6.26 -9.39
CA VAL A 11 23.37 5.71 -10.59
C VAL A 11 22.06 6.46 -10.87
N GLU A 12 21.63 6.48 -12.13
CA GLU A 12 20.40 7.15 -12.57
C GLU A 12 19.66 6.40 -13.68
N GLY A 13 18.45 6.84 -14.00
CA GLY A 13 17.58 6.25 -15.00
C GLY A 13 17.36 4.75 -14.79
N HIS A 14 17.52 3.99 -15.87
CA HIS A 14 17.32 2.54 -15.85
C HIS A 14 18.32 1.80 -14.96
N GLU A 15 19.52 2.34 -14.76
CA GLU A 15 20.50 1.74 -13.86
C GLU A 15 20.06 1.86 -12.39
N ALA A 16 19.58 3.04 -11.97
CA ALA A 16 19.01 3.22 -10.63
C ALA A 16 17.86 2.25 -10.36
N LEU A 17 16.93 2.13 -11.33
CA LEU A 17 15.83 1.19 -11.23
C LEU A 17 16.33 -0.27 -11.15
N ALA A 18 17.30 -0.65 -11.98
CA ALA A 18 17.89 -1.99 -11.96
C ALA A 18 18.54 -2.32 -10.61
N VAL A 19 19.22 -1.37 -9.98
CA VAL A 19 19.79 -1.53 -8.64
C VAL A 19 18.69 -1.78 -7.60
N LEU A 20 17.63 -0.97 -7.58
CA LEU A 20 16.51 -1.18 -6.66
C LEU A 20 15.89 -2.57 -6.82
N LEU A 21 15.65 -3.00 -8.07
CA LEU A 21 15.02 -4.28 -8.37
C LEU A 21 15.92 -5.47 -7.98
N LYS A 22 17.23 -5.34 -8.18
CA LYS A 22 18.22 -6.37 -7.83
C LYS A 22 18.34 -6.51 -6.31
N GLU A 23 18.59 -5.41 -5.63
CA GLU A 23 18.86 -5.39 -4.17
C GLU A 23 17.62 -5.66 -3.33
N GLY A 24 16.42 -5.49 -3.89
CA GLY A 24 15.15 -5.61 -3.17
C GLY A 24 14.88 -4.40 -2.29
N VAL A 25 15.74 -4.11 -1.31
CA VAL A 25 15.69 -2.86 -0.53
C VAL A 25 17.08 -2.25 -0.42
N VAL A 26 17.24 -1.00 -0.83
CA VAL A 26 18.50 -0.27 -0.66
C VAL A 26 18.47 0.58 0.61
N TRP A 27 19.62 0.68 1.29
CA TRP A 27 19.82 1.73 2.28
C TRP A 27 20.05 3.05 1.55
N GLY A 28 19.10 3.98 1.67
CA GLY A 28 19.10 5.19 0.86
C GLY A 28 18.07 6.22 1.30
N ASP A 29 18.27 7.46 0.88
CA ASP A 29 17.28 8.52 1.05
C ASP A 29 16.37 8.60 -0.19
N SER A 30 15.06 8.45 0.00
CA SER A 30 14.07 8.49 -1.08
C SER A 30 14.02 9.83 -1.81
N THR A 31 14.41 10.94 -1.16
CA THR A 31 14.57 12.24 -1.83
C THR A 31 15.70 12.23 -2.87
N GLN A 32 16.67 11.33 -2.73
CA GLN A 32 17.78 11.18 -3.66
C GLN A 32 17.49 10.12 -4.72
N TRP A 33 16.85 9.01 -4.35
CA TRP A 33 16.58 7.91 -5.26
C TRP A 33 15.40 8.15 -6.20
N LEU A 34 14.27 8.70 -5.72
CA LEU A 34 13.07 8.85 -6.55
C LEU A 34 13.28 9.78 -7.76
N PRO A 35 13.95 10.94 -7.67
CA PRO A 35 14.22 11.79 -8.84
C PRO A 35 15.10 11.12 -9.90
N ARG A 36 15.86 10.09 -9.53
CA ARG A 36 16.76 9.36 -10.43
C ARG A 36 16.09 8.21 -11.15
N LEU A 37 14.87 7.82 -10.79
CA LEU A 37 14.14 6.78 -11.53
C LEU A 37 13.85 7.24 -12.97
N PRO A 38 13.77 6.32 -13.94
CA PRO A 38 13.35 6.68 -15.28
C PRO A 38 11.89 7.12 -15.27
N GLU A 39 11.52 8.06 -16.14
CA GLU A 39 10.12 8.45 -16.29
C GLU A 39 9.28 7.26 -16.76
N LYS A 40 8.00 7.22 -16.35
CA LYS A 40 7.02 6.25 -16.86
C LYS A 40 7.51 4.80 -16.83
N SER A 41 8.18 4.41 -15.75
CA SER A 41 8.86 3.12 -15.60
C SER A 41 8.23 2.19 -14.55
N VAL A 42 7.46 2.75 -13.60
CA VAL A 42 6.89 2.01 -12.46
C VAL A 42 5.39 1.83 -12.63
N ASP A 43 4.89 0.62 -12.37
CA ASP A 43 3.45 0.29 -12.47
C ASP A 43 2.70 0.62 -11.17
N LEU A 44 3.31 0.35 -10.01
CA LEU A 44 2.72 0.61 -8.71
C LEU A 44 3.76 1.18 -7.74
N PHE A 45 3.48 2.34 -7.17
CA PHE A 45 4.08 2.74 -5.90
C PHE A 45 3.13 2.39 -4.77
N PHE A 46 3.58 1.62 -3.78
CA PHE A 46 2.77 1.27 -2.63
C PHE A 46 3.57 1.45 -1.35
N MET A 47 3.04 2.25 -0.42
CA MET A 47 3.81 2.68 0.75
C MET A 47 2.94 3.02 1.95
N SER A 48 3.59 2.99 3.11
CA SER A 48 3.15 3.61 4.35
C SER A 48 4.25 4.54 4.86
N PRO A 49 4.22 5.84 4.50
CA PRO A 49 5.29 6.76 4.88
C PRO A 49 5.35 6.95 6.40
N PRO A 50 6.47 7.47 6.94
CA PRO A 50 6.53 7.85 8.34
C PRO A 50 5.39 8.81 8.69
N TYR A 51 4.51 8.44 9.62
CA TYR A 51 3.39 9.29 10.03
C TYR A 51 3.85 10.49 10.87
N ALA A 52 3.13 11.60 10.80
CA ALA A 52 3.45 12.82 11.53
C ALA A 52 3.60 12.59 13.06
N ASP A 53 4.67 13.12 13.65
CA ASP A 53 5.05 12.98 15.07
C ASP A 53 5.00 11.53 15.61
N ALA A 54 5.27 10.53 14.78
CA ALA A 54 5.37 9.15 15.22
C ALA A 54 6.66 8.96 16.02
N ARG A 55 6.53 8.85 17.36
CA ARG A 55 7.64 8.88 18.34
C ARG A 55 8.81 7.92 18.06
N ALA A 56 8.59 6.86 17.29
CA ALA A 56 9.60 5.84 16.99
C ALA A 56 10.45 6.13 15.74
N TYR A 57 9.97 6.94 14.79
CA TYR A 57 10.62 7.06 13.46
C TYR A 57 10.34 8.36 12.69
N SER A 58 9.54 9.31 13.23
CA SER A 58 9.22 10.56 12.54
C SER A 58 9.18 11.76 13.48
N LYS A 59 9.87 12.83 13.08
CA LYS A 59 9.83 14.15 13.74
C LYS A 59 9.06 15.19 12.92
N ILE A 60 8.28 14.75 11.93
CA ILE A 60 7.58 15.65 10.99
C ILE A 60 6.30 16.14 11.67
N SER A 61 6.18 17.45 11.85
CA SER A 61 4.95 18.07 12.34
C SER A 61 3.80 17.80 11.37
N PRO A 62 2.58 17.49 11.84
CA PRO A 62 1.43 17.32 10.96
C PRO A 62 1.09 18.58 10.16
N ASP A 63 1.39 19.78 10.67
CA ASP A 63 1.21 21.06 9.96
C ASP A 63 2.17 21.23 8.77
N ARG A 64 3.28 20.48 8.76
CA ARG A 64 4.32 20.53 7.73
C ARG A 64 4.35 19.26 6.88
N TYR A 65 3.44 18.32 7.16
CA TYR A 65 3.46 17.00 6.54
C TYR A 65 3.21 17.05 5.04
N VAL A 66 2.27 17.91 4.60
CA VAL A 66 1.96 18.07 3.18
C VAL A 66 3.21 18.55 2.45
N GLU A 67 3.79 19.68 2.86
CA GLU A 67 5.01 20.24 2.26
C GLU A 67 6.16 19.23 2.23
N TRP A 68 6.35 18.48 3.31
CA TRP A 68 7.37 17.44 3.38
C TRP A 68 7.11 16.31 2.36
N PHE A 69 5.85 15.93 2.13
CA PHE A 69 5.51 14.80 1.25
C PHE A 69 5.52 15.16 -0.25
N LEU A 70 5.20 16.42 -0.60
CA LEU A 70 5.03 16.82 -2.01
C LEU A 70 6.24 16.51 -2.92
N PRO A 71 7.52 16.72 -2.51
CA PRO A 71 8.65 16.38 -3.35
C PRO A 71 8.74 14.88 -3.70
N PHE A 72 8.35 14.00 -2.77
CA PHE A 72 8.27 12.56 -3.05
C PHE A 72 7.16 12.29 -4.05
N ALA A 73 5.97 12.86 -3.83
CA ALA A 73 4.81 12.66 -4.69
C ALA A 73 5.03 13.13 -6.13
N GLU A 74 5.76 14.23 -6.33
CA GLU A 74 6.13 14.75 -7.65
C GLU A 74 7.09 13.79 -8.38
N ALA A 75 8.13 13.32 -7.70
CA ALA A 75 9.07 12.35 -8.28
C ALA A 75 8.40 11.00 -8.60
N ILE A 76 7.48 10.55 -7.74
CA ILE A 76 6.62 9.37 -7.97
C ILE A 76 5.76 9.60 -9.22
N LEU A 77 5.06 10.73 -9.31
CA LEU A 77 4.17 11.04 -10.45
C LEU A 77 4.92 10.99 -11.78
N ARG A 78 6.14 11.54 -11.83
CA ARG A 78 7.01 11.46 -13.01
C ARG A 78 7.38 10.01 -13.37
N ALA A 79 7.78 9.21 -12.38
CA ALA A 79 8.23 7.83 -12.59
C ALA A 79 7.08 6.83 -12.87
N THR A 80 5.85 7.12 -12.46
CA THR A 80 4.69 6.24 -12.70
C THR A 80 4.30 6.21 -14.17
N LYS A 81 3.97 5.02 -14.70
CA LYS A 81 3.41 4.83 -16.04
C LYS A 81 2.02 5.49 -16.16
N GLU A 82 1.57 5.79 -17.36
CA GLU A 82 0.22 6.34 -17.57
C GLU A 82 -0.89 5.41 -17.07
N THR A 83 -0.69 4.10 -17.18
CA THR A 83 -1.59 3.05 -16.63
C THR A 83 -1.29 2.72 -15.16
N GLY A 84 -0.29 3.37 -14.56
CA GLY A 84 0.21 3.06 -13.24
C GLY A 84 -0.52 3.79 -12.12
N SER A 85 -0.26 3.34 -10.90
CA SER A 85 -0.92 3.80 -9.69
C SER A 85 0.05 4.12 -8.56
N PHE A 86 -0.44 4.92 -7.62
CA PHE A 86 0.17 5.22 -6.33
C PHE A 86 -0.84 4.91 -5.22
N VAL A 87 -0.46 4.04 -4.29
CA VAL A 87 -1.29 3.64 -3.15
C VAL A 87 -0.63 4.09 -1.84
N LEU A 88 -1.38 4.83 -1.03
CA LEU A 88 -0.90 5.46 0.19
C LEU A 88 -1.68 4.96 1.41
N ASN A 89 -1.05 4.14 2.25
CA ASN A 89 -1.60 3.82 3.58
C ASN A 89 -1.18 4.89 4.60
N ILE A 90 -2.18 5.59 5.16
CA ILE A 90 -1.95 6.66 6.14
C ILE A 90 -3.12 6.79 7.12
N LYS A 91 -2.89 7.33 8.32
CA LYS A 91 -3.95 7.62 9.29
C LYS A 91 -3.87 9.01 9.89
N ASN A 92 -5.03 9.56 10.23
CA ASN A 92 -5.10 10.78 11.03
C ASN A 92 -4.73 10.51 12.49
N ARG A 93 -4.14 11.52 13.13
CA ARG A 93 -3.82 11.53 14.55
C ARG A 93 -4.68 12.52 15.32
N VAL A 94 -4.72 12.35 16.64
CA VAL A 94 -5.21 13.41 17.53
C VAL A 94 -4.08 14.41 17.78
N ALA A 95 -4.34 15.69 17.55
CA ALA A 95 -3.37 16.75 17.80
C ALA A 95 -3.10 16.89 19.31
N LYS A 96 -1.82 16.95 19.70
CA LYS A 96 -1.38 17.01 21.09
C LYS A 96 -1.27 18.43 21.64
N SER A 97 -1.15 19.41 20.75
CA SER A 97 -0.90 20.83 21.04
C SER A 97 -1.55 21.69 19.96
N GLY A 98 -1.45 23.01 20.11
CA GLY A 98 -1.99 23.98 19.15
C GLY A 98 -3.52 24.13 19.20
N PRO A 99 -4.09 24.90 18.25
CA PRO A 99 -5.53 25.20 18.22
C PRO A 99 -6.42 23.95 18.07
N LEU A 100 -5.90 22.90 17.43
CA LEU A 100 -6.58 21.62 17.24
C LEU A 100 -6.37 20.64 18.41
N ARG A 101 -5.75 21.05 19.52
CA ARG A 101 -5.45 20.15 20.64
C ARG A 101 -6.69 19.34 21.05
N GLY A 102 -6.53 18.03 21.08
CA GLY A 102 -7.62 17.11 21.41
C GLY A 102 -8.60 16.83 20.28
N GLN A 103 -8.38 17.35 19.07
CA GLN A 103 -9.15 17.07 17.85
C GLN A 103 -8.35 16.21 16.88
N ARG A 104 -8.98 15.65 15.83
CA ARG A 104 -8.25 15.02 14.73
C ARG A 104 -7.56 16.10 13.91
N HIS A 105 -6.27 15.91 13.64
CA HIS A 105 -5.55 16.77 12.73
C HIS A 105 -5.94 16.43 11.28
N PRO A 106 -6.30 17.39 10.43
CA PRO A 106 -6.81 17.11 9.07
C PRO A 106 -5.73 16.84 8.02
N TYR A 107 -4.47 16.61 8.42
CA TYR A 107 -3.33 16.66 7.48
C TYR A 107 -3.40 15.58 6.39
N VAL A 108 -4.04 14.44 6.65
CA VAL A 108 -4.26 13.41 5.64
C VAL A 108 -5.19 13.91 4.54
N TYR A 109 -6.28 14.59 4.89
CA TYR A 109 -7.20 15.15 3.89
C TYR A 109 -6.54 16.29 3.11
N GLN A 110 -5.79 17.15 3.80
CA GLN A 110 -5.00 18.19 3.16
C GLN A 110 -3.98 17.61 2.17
N LEU A 111 -3.34 16.50 2.52
CA LEU A 111 -2.44 15.78 1.63
C LEU A 111 -3.17 15.23 0.41
N VAL A 112 -4.32 14.56 0.59
CA VAL A 112 -5.11 14.00 -0.52
C VAL A 112 -5.52 15.08 -1.52
N ILE A 113 -5.98 16.24 -1.02
CA ILE A 113 -6.33 17.40 -1.86
C ILE A 113 -5.09 17.92 -2.59
N ALA A 114 -3.97 18.12 -1.88
CA ALA A 114 -2.74 18.61 -2.50
C ALA A 114 -2.17 17.65 -3.57
N LEU A 115 -2.32 16.33 -3.38
CA LEU A 115 -1.96 15.33 -4.39
C LEU A 115 -2.86 15.45 -5.62
N GLN A 116 -4.16 15.68 -5.43
CA GLN A 116 -5.09 15.89 -6.53
C GLN A 116 -4.75 17.17 -7.32
N ASP A 117 -4.46 18.27 -6.63
CA ASP A 117 -4.04 19.54 -7.23
C ASP A 117 -2.70 19.40 -7.98
N MET A 118 -1.80 18.53 -7.53
CA MET A 118 -0.55 18.19 -8.22
C MET A 118 -0.77 17.43 -9.55
N GLY A 119 -1.94 16.84 -9.76
CA GLY A 119 -2.29 16.10 -10.97
C GLY A 119 -2.54 14.61 -10.77
N TRP A 120 -2.46 14.10 -9.54
CA TRP A 120 -2.93 12.74 -9.27
C TRP A 120 -4.45 12.65 -9.37
N ARG A 121 -4.95 11.54 -9.89
CA ARG A 121 -6.39 11.25 -9.89
C ARG A 121 -6.71 10.42 -8.65
N TRP A 122 -7.40 10.99 -7.68
CA TRP A 122 -7.93 10.24 -6.53
C TRP A 122 -9.04 9.31 -7.02
N THR A 123 -8.72 8.03 -7.15
CA THR A 123 -9.61 7.01 -7.75
C THR A 123 -10.54 6.40 -6.73
N GLU A 124 -10.01 6.04 -5.56
CA GLU A 124 -10.78 5.36 -4.50
C GLU A 124 -10.14 5.59 -3.14
N THR A 125 -10.95 5.48 -2.08
CA THR A 125 -10.50 5.35 -0.71
C THR A 125 -10.88 3.99 -0.16
N TYR A 126 -9.86 3.16 0.04
CA TYR A 126 -10.00 1.92 0.75
C TYR A 126 -9.85 2.14 2.25
N ILE A 127 -10.54 1.31 3.03
CA ILE A 127 -10.46 1.26 4.48
C ILE A 127 -9.79 -0.05 4.87
N TRP A 128 -8.61 0.03 5.47
CA TRP A 128 -8.04 -1.12 6.15
C TRP A 128 -8.69 -1.27 7.53
N SER A 129 -9.59 -2.24 7.67
CA SER A 129 -10.23 -2.60 8.93
C SER A 129 -9.34 -3.55 9.74
N LYS A 130 -9.14 -3.23 11.02
CA LYS A 130 -8.26 -3.93 11.96
C LYS A 130 -9.11 -4.71 12.98
N PRO A 131 -9.41 -5.99 12.76
CA PRO A 131 -10.27 -6.76 13.67
C PRO A 131 -9.65 -6.90 15.08
N ASN A 132 -8.32 -6.85 15.17
CA ASN A 132 -7.54 -6.93 16.41
C ASN A 132 -7.02 -5.56 16.89
N ALA A 133 -7.75 -4.46 16.62
CA ALA A 133 -7.36 -3.14 17.09
C ALA A 133 -7.23 -3.07 18.63
N ILE A 134 -6.09 -2.56 19.11
CA ILE A 134 -5.71 -2.52 20.53
C ILE A 134 -6.81 -1.87 21.39
N PRO A 135 -7.25 -2.53 22.49
CA PRO A 135 -8.17 -1.93 23.46
C PRO A 135 -7.48 -0.85 24.30
N GLY A 136 -8.23 0.14 24.78
CA GLY A 136 -7.68 1.23 25.58
C GLY A 136 -8.70 2.32 25.93
N ARG A 137 -8.25 3.33 26.68
CA ARG A 137 -9.03 4.55 26.98
C ARG A 137 -8.64 5.65 25.99
N PHE A 138 -9.58 6.07 25.15
CA PHE A 138 -9.32 7.02 24.05
C PHE A 138 -9.97 8.41 24.24
N GLY A 139 -10.58 8.64 25.42
CA GLY A 139 -11.31 9.88 25.74
C GLY A 139 -12.74 9.87 25.21
N PRO A 140 -13.32 10.99 24.74
CA PRO A 140 -14.67 11.05 24.17
C PRO A 140 -14.73 10.45 22.75
N ARG A 141 -13.98 9.36 22.51
CA ARG A 141 -13.78 8.73 21.21
C ARG A 141 -13.65 7.23 21.35
N THR A 142 -13.96 6.53 20.26
CA THR A 142 -13.67 5.11 20.10
C THR A 142 -12.22 4.88 19.70
N LYS A 143 -11.76 3.62 19.81
CA LYS A 143 -10.44 3.18 19.35
C LYS A 143 -10.28 3.33 17.83
N ASP A 144 -9.04 3.46 17.36
CA ASP A 144 -8.69 3.48 15.94
C ASP A 144 -8.73 2.06 15.36
N ALA A 145 -9.92 1.65 14.91
CA ALA A 145 -10.17 0.33 14.33
C ALA A 145 -9.89 0.25 12.82
N PHE A 146 -9.48 1.34 12.18
CA PHE A 146 -9.11 1.34 10.76
C PHE A 146 -7.96 2.30 10.44
N GLU A 147 -7.41 2.18 9.23
CA GLU A 147 -6.56 3.18 8.58
C GLU A 147 -7.05 3.45 7.15
N TYR A 148 -6.77 4.64 6.62
CA TYR A 148 -7.09 4.94 5.22
C TYR A 148 -6.01 4.36 4.32
N VAL A 149 -6.43 3.89 3.15
CA VAL A 149 -5.55 3.52 2.06
C VAL A 149 -6.08 4.19 0.79
N TYR A 150 -5.43 5.27 0.37
CA TYR A 150 -5.84 6.05 -0.79
C TYR A 150 -5.22 5.46 -2.05
N HIS A 151 -6.05 5.27 -3.08
CA HIS A 151 -5.59 4.86 -4.40
C HIS A 151 -5.64 6.05 -5.35
N PHE A 152 -4.47 6.42 -5.84
CA PHE A 152 -4.29 7.43 -6.88
C PHE A 152 -3.84 6.77 -8.19
N THR A 153 -4.29 7.33 -9.31
CA THR A 153 -3.91 6.90 -10.65
C THR A 153 -3.30 8.06 -11.43
N LYS A 154 -2.36 7.76 -12.31
CA LYS A 154 -1.76 8.79 -13.17
C LYS A 154 -2.70 9.17 -14.31
N GLY A 155 -3.07 8.19 -15.13
CA GLY A 155 -4.00 8.36 -16.25
C GLY A 155 -5.44 7.97 -15.93
N SER A 156 -6.34 8.22 -16.87
CA SER A 156 -7.77 7.87 -16.76
C SER A 156 -8.08 6.39 -17.01
N ASN A 157 -7.11 5.62 -17.49
CA ASN A 157 -7.25 4.18 -17.77
C ASN A 157 -6.16 3.37 -17.05
N PRO A 158 -6.23 3.27 -15.71
CA PRO A 158 -5.25 2.52 -14.93
C PRO A 158 -5.39 1.01 -15.14
N TYR A 159 -4.31 0.27 -14.92
CA TYR A 159 -4.42 -1.18 -14.74
C TYR A 159 -5.19 -1.48 -13.45
N PHE A 160 -6.17 -2.38 -13.53
CA PHE A 160 -6.87 -2.92 -12.38
C PHE A 160 -7.43 -4.31 -12.70
N ASP A 161 -7.04 -5.34 -11.94
CA ASP A 161 -7.58 -6.69 -12.05
C ASP A 161 -8.30 -7.09 -10.76
N LEU A 162 -9.63 -7.15 -10.85
CA LEU A 162 -10.47 -7.51 -9.72
C LEU A 162 -10.42 -9.02 -9.42
N ASN A 163 -10.15 -9.86 -10.41
CA ASN A 163 -10.30 -11.31 -10.29
C ASN A 163 -9.46 -11.95 -9.17
N PRO A 164 -8.15 -11.65 -9.03
CA PRO A 164 -7.30 -12.29 -8.02
C PRO A 164 -7.61 -11.86 -6.58
N VAL A 165 -8.49 -10.87 -6.39
CA VAL A 165 -8.91 -10.35 -5.08
C VAL A 165 -10.40 -10.54 -4.82
N ARG A 166 -11.10 -11.31 -5.67
CA ARG A 166 -12.51 -11.65 -5.45
C ARG A 166 -12.66 -12.49 -4.19
N VAL A 167 -13.75 -12.23 -3.45
CA VAL A 167 -14.13 -13.04 -2.30
C VAL A 167 -14.96 -14.23 -2.80
N PRO A 168 -14.60 -15.48 -2.49
CA PRO A 168 -15.42 -16.63 -2.83
C PRO A 168 -16.85 -16.47 -2.33
N TYR A 169 -17.82 -16.91 -3.14
CA TYR A 169 -19.22 -16.91 -2.70
C TYR A 169 -19.40 -17.86 -1.51
N GLN A 170 -20.17 -17.43 -0.51
CA GLN A 170 -20.59 -18.31 0.59
C GLN A 170 -21.66 -19.32 0.15
N ALA A 171 -22.28 -19.11 -1.02
CA ALA A 171 -23.26 -20.02 -1.61
C ALA A 171 -22.57 -21.27 -2.17
N ASP A 172 -23.22 -22.42 -2.05
CA ASP A 172 -22.72 -23.67 -2.61
C ASP A 172 -22.81 -23.70 -4.16
N GLU A 173 -22.14 -24.69 -4.77
CA GLU A 173 -22.13 -24.83 -6.24
C GLU A 173 -23.53 -24.98 -6.85
N ALA A 174 -24.47 -25.62 -6.14
CA ALA A 174 -25.82 -25.85 -6.63
C ALA A 174 -26.61 -24.53 -6.66
N GLU A 175 -26.46 -23.71 -5.63
CA GLU A 175 -27.05 -22.38 -5.56
C GLU A 175 -26.40 -21.44 -6.60
N ILE A 176 -25.08 -21.48 -6.79
CA ILE A 176 -24.40 -20.73 -7.85
C ILE A 176 -24.95 -21.13 -9.23
N LYS A 177 -25.03 -22.44 -9.52
CA LYS A 177 -25.59 -22.96 -10.79
C LYS A 177 -27.06 -22.55 -10.98
N ARG A 178 -27.86 -22.53 -9.91
CA ARG A 178 -29.25 -22.07 -9.96
C ARG A 178 -29.33 -20.57 -10.27
N ARG A 179 -28.53 -19.74 -9.58
CA ARG A 179 -28.51 -18.28 -9.77
C ARG A 179 -27.98 -17.85 -11.13
N LEU A 180 -27.05 -18.61 -11.72
CA LEU A 180 -26.61 -18.40 -13.11
C LEU A 180 -27.73 -18.59 -14.12
N LYS A 181 -28.76 -19.38 -13.80
CA LYS A 181 -29.95 -19.60 -14.65
C LYS A 181 -31.08 -18.59 -14.35
N ASP A 182 -30.95 -17.77 -13.33
CA ASP A 182 -31.99 -16.82 -12.92
C ASP A 182 -32.01 -15.59 -13.84
N THR A 183 -32.98 -15.54 -14.74
CA THR A 183 -33.21 -14.42 -15.66
C THR A 183 -33.99 -13.26 -15.03
N ASN A 184 -34.58 -13.44 -13.83
CA ASN A 184 -35.25 -12.38 -13.08
C ASN A 184 -34.26 -11.41 -12.40
N GLY A 185 -32.96 -11.64 -12.57
CA GLY A 185 -31.87 -10.84 -12.02
C GLY A 185 -31.74 -9.43 -12.58
N ARG A 186 -32.50 -9.07 -13.64
CA ARG A 186 -32.66 -7.68 -14.11
C ARG A 186 -33.84 -7.04 -13.40
N ARG A 187 -33.55 -6.28 -12.34
CA ARG A 187 -34.52 -5.37 -11.73
C ARG A 187 -34.10 -3.95 -12.04
N ASN A 188 -34.90 -3.25 -12.84
CA ASN A 188 -34.86 -1.79 -12.83
C ASN A 188 -35.58 -1.32 -11.56
N THR A 189 -34.90 -0.50 -10.77
CA THR A 189 -35.53 0.25 -9.68
C THR A 189 -35.82 1.66 -10.20
N ASP A 190 -36.88 2.29 -9.70
CA ASP A 190 -37.24 3.67 -10.06
C ASP A 190 -36.12 4.69 -9.74
N ALA A 191 -35.18 4.30 -8.88
CA ALA A 191 -33.98 5.07 -8.53
C ALA A 191 -32.82 4.95 -9.55
N GLY A 192 -32.97 4.22 -10.66
CA GLY A 192 -31.95 4.11 -11.72
C GLY A 192 -30.77 3.18 -11.39
N PHE A 193 -30.75 2.55 -10.22
CA PHE A 193 -29.73 1.56 -9.83
C PHE A 193 -30.11 0.15 -10.24
N GLY A 194 -30.55 -0.02 -11.49
CA GLY A 194 -30.82 -1.34 -12.03
C GLY A 194 -29.56 -2.20 -11.97
N ARG A 195 -29.61 -3.34 -11.28
CA ARG A 195 -28.46 -4.26 -11.20
C ARG A 195 -28.75 -5.45 -12.08
N ASP A 196 -27.89 -5.72 -13.04
CA ASP A 196 -27.88 -6.99 -13.77
C ASP A 196 -27.10 -8.02 -12.94
N ARG A 197 -27.84 -8.81 -12.16
CA ARG A 197 -27.24 -9.83 -11.29
C ARG A 197 -26.92 -11.13 -12.03
N THR A 198 -27.25 -11.24 -13.32
CA THR A 198 -27.09 -12.49 -14.07
C THR A 198 -25.62 -12.84 -14.31
N GLN A 199 -24.74 -11.82 -14.38
CA GLN A 199 -23.31 -12.01 -14.64
C GLN A 199 -22.45 -12.04 -13.37
N THR A 200 -23.02 -11.77 -12.19
CA THR A 200 -22.25 -11.62 -10.96
C THR A 200 -21.60 -12.96 -10.57
N TYR A 201 -22.36 -14.06 -10.63
CA TYR A 201 -21.91 -15.38 -10.19
C TYR A 201 -20.95 -16.09 -11.16
N GLY A 202 -20.82 -15.61 -12.40
CA GLY A 202 -19.93 -16.22 -13.40
C GLY A 202 -18.45 -15.87 -13.25
N ARG A 203 -18.09 -14.98 -12.32
CA ARG A 203 -16.73 -14.43 -12.18
C ARG A 203 -15.88 -15.10 -11.10
N GLY A 204 -16.29 -16.25 -10.58
CA GLY A 204 -15.55 -17.01 -9.56
C GLY A 204 -15.59 -16.44 -8.14
N GLY A 205 -16.08 -15.21 -7.95
CA GLY A 205 -16.28 -14.61 -6.63
C GLY A 205 -16.89 -13.19 -6.69
N ALA A 206 -17.28 -12.69 -5.53
CA ALA A 206 -17.81 -11.35 -5.36
C ALA A 206 -16.70 -10.29 -5.38
N ASP A 207 -17.05 -9.07 -5.77
CA ASP A 207 -16.21 -7.90 -5.52
C ASP A 207 -16.00 -7.74 -4.00
N PRO A 208 -14.75 -7.63 -3.50
CA PRO A 208 -14.46 -7.45 -2.07
C PRO A 208 -14.96 -6.12 -1.50
N GLY A 209 -15.27 -5.14 -2.35
CA GLY A 209 -15.56 -3.77 -1.96
C GLY A 209 -14.31 -3.02 -1.48
N ASN A 210 -14.51 -1.82 -0.93
CA ASN A 210 -13.43 -0.93 -0.50
C ASN A 210 -13.11 -1.02 1.01
N VAL A 211 -13.55 -2.07 1.71
CA VAL A 211 -13.20 -2.33 3.12
C VAL A 211 -12.41 -3.64 3.22
N ILE A 212 -11.10 -3.52 3.39
CA ILE A 212 -10.18 -4.66 3.44
C ILE A 212 -9.93 -5.01 4.90
N THR A 213 -10.40 -6.17 5.34
CA THR A 213 -10.27 -6.61 6.73
C THR A 213 -9.04 -7.49 6.90
N VAL A 214 -7.99 -6.97 7.53
CA VAL A 214 -6.74 -7.70 7.79
C VAL A 214 -6.28 -7.43 9.22
N GLY A 215 -5.94 -8.49 9.96
CA GLY A 215 -5.38 -8.36 11.29
C GLY A 215 -4.04 -7.60 11.28
N GLN A 216 -3.84 -6.72 12.25
CA GLN A 216 -2.53 -6.13 12.49
C GLN A 216 -1.52 -7.19 12.89
N THR A 217 -0.36 -7.11 12.28
CA THR A 217 0.77 -7.96 12.61
C THR A 217 1.51 -7.38 13.81
N TYR A 218 1.29 -7.96 14.99
CA TYR A 218 2.10 -7.68 16.17
C TYR A 218 3.23 -8.71 16.25
N ASN A 219 4.47 -8.26 16.45
CA ASN A 219 5.64 -9.09 16.78
C ASN A 219 6.17 -10.09 15.73
N GLN A 220 5.69 -10.12 14.48
CA GLN A 220 6.25 -11.05 13.48
C GLN A 220 7.62 -10.60 12.95
N HIS A 221 7.92 -9.31 12.97
CA HIS A 221 9.21 -8.76 12.52
C HIS A 221 9.66 -7.75 13.57
N LYS A 222 10.53 -8.17 14.51
CA LYS A 222 11.17 -7.24 15.45
C LYS A 222 12.09 -6.34 14.64
N GLY A 223 11.91 -5.02 14.76
CA GLY A 223 12.93 -4.10 14.27
C GLY A 223 14.26 -4.33 14.99
N PRO A 224 15.35 -3.76 14.48
CA PRO A 224 16.62 -3.67 15.19
C PRO A 224 16.40 -3.17 16.63
N ALA A 225 17.12 -3.74 17.60
CA ALA A 225 16.99 -3.47 19.03
C ALA A 225 15.61 -3.78 19.67
N GLY A 226 14.78 -4.62 19.06
CA GLY A 226 13.48 -5.00 19.63
C GLY A 226 12.43 -3.88 19.57
N GLN A 227 12.66 -2.84 18.75
CA GLN A 227 11.69 -1.79 18.54
C GLN A 227 10.50 -2.32 17.74
N HIS A 228 9.31 -2.16 18.30
CA HIS A 228 8.05 -2.51 17.64
C HIS A 228 7.73 -1.46 16.57
N THR A 229 8.12 -1.70 15.32
CA THR A 229 7.59 -0.91 14.21
C THR A 229 6.21 -1.43 13.81
N ALA A 230 5.32 -0.51 13.46
CA ALA A 230 4.01 -0.85 12.91
C ALA A 230 4.21 -1.31 11.47
N VAL A 231 4.49 -2.60 11.28
CA VAL A 231 4.66 -3.21 9.97
C VAL A 231 3.29 -3.33 9.31
N MET A 232 3.20 -2.88 8.06
CA MET A 232 2.01 -3.10 7.23
C MET A 232 1.74 -4.61 7.09
N PRO A 233 0.50 -5.10 7.27
CA PRO A 233 0.20 -6.52 7.13
C PRO A 233 0.41 -7.01 5.70
N GLU A 234 0.91 -8.23 5.55
CA GLU A 234 1.12 -8.87 4.24
C GLU A 234 -0.17 -8.95 3.42
N GLY A 235 -1.29 -9.34 4.03
CA GLY A 235 -2.57 -9.45 3.31
C GLY A 235 -3.10 -8.12 2.75
N LEU A 236 -2.72 -6.98 3.36
CA LEU A 236 -3.05 -5.67 2.79
C LEU A 236 -2.21 -5.41 1.54
N ALA A 237 -0.91 -5.75 1.58
CA ALA A 237 -0.03 -5.62 0.43
C ALA A 237 -0.41 -6.57 -0.70
N GLU A 238 -0.78 -7.79 -0.37
CA GLU A 238 -1.24 -8.80 -1.32
C GLU A 238 -2.41 -8.27 -2.15
N PHE A 239 -3.42 -7.70 -1.49
CA PHE A 239 -4.59 -7.14 -2.15
C PHE A 239 -4.20 -6.13 -3.24
N PHE A 240 -3.41 -5.12 -2.87
CA PHE A 240 -3.07 -4.04 -3.80
C PHE A 240 -2.07 -4.47 -4.88
N VAL A 241 -1.11 -5.34 -4.55
CA VAL A 241 -0.18 -5.90 -5.55
C VAL A 241 -0.95 -6.70 -6.61
N LYS A 242 -1.85 -7.59 -6.19
CA LYS A 242 -2.62 -8.43 -7.11
C LYS A 242 -3.59 -7.62 -7.95
N ALA A 243 -4.27 -6.63 -7.35
CA ALA A 243 -5.29 -5.85 -8.02
C ALA A 243 -4.73 -4.74 -8.90
N ILE A 244 -3.66 -4.06 -8.50
CA ILE A 244 -3.26 -2.76 -9.09
C ILE A 244 -1.95 -2.86 -9.89
N CYS A 245 -1.14 -3.88 -9.69
CA CYS A 245 0.07 -4.10 -10.49
C CYS A 245 -0.14 -5.25 -11.49
N PRO A 246 0.14 -5.05 -12.79
CA PRO A 246 0.07 -6.13 -13.77
C PRO A 246 1.07 -7.26 -13.44
N PRO A 247 0.81 -8.50 -13.92
CA PRO A 247 1.83 -9.55 -13.94
C PRO A 247 3.14 -9.04 -14.54
N ASP A 248 4.28 -9.44 -13.97
CA ASP A 248 5.63 -8.99 -14.34
C ASP A 248 5.90 -7.47 -14.21
N GLY A 249 4.91 -6.72 -13.69
CA GLY A 249 4.97 -5.29 -13.42
C GLY A 249 5.96 -4.93 -12.32
N ILE A 250 6.25 -3.63 -12.21
CA ILE A 250 7.20 -3.08 -11.23
C ILE A 250 6.46 -2.44 -10.06
N VAL A 251 6.79 -2.89 -8.85
CA VAL A 251 6.32 -2.33 -7.57
C VAL A 251 7.49 -1.65 -6.84
N ILE A 252 7.35 -0.36 -6.48
CA ILE A 252 8.35 0.37 -5.69
C ILE A 252 7.77 0.86 -4.37
N ASP A 253 8.47 0.62 -3.26
CA ASP A 253 8.16 1.16 -1.94
C ASP A 253 9.28 2.11 -1.44
N PRO A 254 9.10 3.44 -1.52
CA PRO A 254 10.10 4.40 -1.07
C PRO A 254 10.18 4.57 0.46
N PHE A 255 9.38 3.82 1.24
CA PHE A 255 9.44 3.82 2.69
C PHE A 255 9.39 2.37 3.18
N ALA A 256 10.32 1.56 2.68
CA ALA A 256 10.21 0.10 2.67
C ALA A 256 10.14 -0.53 4.07
N GLY A 257 10.72 0.10 5.10
CA GLY A 257 10.72 -0.43 6.46
C GLY A 257 11.31 -1.84 6.50
N SER A 258 10.50 -2.83 6.91
CA SER A 258 10.88 -4.25 6.93
C SER A 258 10.65 -4.99 5.61
N GLY A 259 10.39 -4.28 4.51
CA GLY A 259 10.31 -4.84 3.16
C GLY A 259 9.00 -5.53 2.79
N THR A 260 7.91 -5.41 3.56
CA THR A 260 6.65 -6.15 3.31
C THR A 260 6.16 -6.01 1.87
N THR A 261 6.07 -4.78 1.35
CA THR A 261 5.62 -4.53 -0.03
C THR A 261 6.48 -5.26 -1.06
N VAL A 262 7.81 -5.18 -0.88
CA VAL A 262 8.79 -5.78 -1.79
C VAL A 262 8.68 -7.29 -1.76
N THR A 263 8.65 -7.90 -0.56
CA THR A 263 8.51 -9.34 -0.35
C THR A 263 7.24 -9.87 -1.02
N ILE A 264 6.09 -9.26 -0.73
CA ILE A 264 4.80 -9.71 -1.27
C ILE A 264 4.72 -9.51 -2.78
N ALA A 265 5.25 -8.41 -3.32
CA ALA A 265 5.33 -8.23 -4.77
C ALA A 265 6.11 -9.36 -5.45
N ARG A 266 7.27 -9.76 -4.92
CA ARG A 266 8.06 -10.88 -5.45
C ARG A 266 7.30 -12.20 -5.39
N ARG A 267 6.67 -12.51 -4.25
CA ARG A 267 5.88 -13.74 -4.04
C ARG A 267 4.75 -13.92 -5.06
N TYR A 268 4.20 -12.82 -5.59
CA TYR A 268 3.17 -12.84 -6.64
C TYR A 268 3.72 -12.52 -8.05
N GLY A 269 5.02 -12.74 -8.28
CA GLY A 269 5.63 -12.65 -9.61
C GLY A 269 5.78 -11.23 -10.16
N ARG A 270 5.78 -10.19 -9.31
CA ARG A 270 6.14 -8.84 -9.72
C ARG A 270 7.62 -8.59 -9.47
N ARG A 271 8.20 -7.70 -10.27
CA ARG A 271 9.52 -7.14 -9.98
C ARG A 271 9.33 -6.06 -8.93
N SER A 272 10.16 -6.02 -7.90
CA SER A 272 10.01 -5.02 -6.85
C SER A 272 11.32 -4.55 -6.26
N GLY A 273 11.28 -3.31 -5.77
CA GLY A 273 12.38 -2.63 -5.12
C GLY A 273 11.86 -1.68 -4.03
N GLY A 274 12.72 -1.29 -3.11
CA GLY A 274 12.37 -0.36 -2.05
C GLY A 274 13.56 0.42 -1.54
N ILE A 275 13.26 1.51 -0.83
CA ILE A 275 14.25 2.41 -0.26
C ILE A 275 13.94 2.56 1.23
N GLU A 276 14.97 2.44 2.06
CA GLU A 276 14.87 2.59 3.50
C GLU A 276 16.01 3.49 4.01
N LEU A 277 15.64 4.53 4.77
CA LEU A 277 16.55 5.56 5.24
C LEU A 277 17.51 5.04 6.32
N HIS A 278 17.03 4.12 7.14
CA HIS A 278 17.77 3.59 8.28
C HIS A 278 18.47 2.27 7.91
N ALA A 279 19.80 2.26 7.95
CA ALA A 279 20.63 1.11 7.57
C ALA A 279 20.18 -0.20 8.21
N GLU A 280 19.84 -0.17 9.49
CA GLU A 280 19.45 -1.37 10.24
C GLU A 280 18.12 -1.97 9.73
N TYR A 281 17.14 -1.14 9.37
CA TYR A 281 15.87 -1.62 8.77
C TYR A 281 16.09 -2.12 7.34
N ALA A 282 16.96 -1.47 6.57
CA ALA A 282 17.33 -1.94 5.23
C ALA A 282 17.97 -3.35 5.28
N THR A 283 18.85 -3.61 6.25
CA THR A 283 19.42 -4.94 6.48
C THR A 283 18.34 -5.98 6.80
N VAL A 284 17.45 -5.68 7.75
CA VAL A 284 16.34 -6.58 8.11
C VAL A 284 15.43 -6.87 6.91
N ALA A 285 15.15 -5.87 6.07
CA ALA A 285 14.36 -6.06 4.87
C ALA A 285 15.05 -6.99 3.86
N LYS A 286 16.36 -6.80 3.62
CA LYS A 286 17.14 -7.69 2.73
C LYS A 286 17.13 -9.14 3.22
N GLU A 287 17.42 -9.37 4.51
CA GLU A 287 17.41 -10.71 5.11
C GLU A 287 16.05 -11.40 4.95
N ARG A 288 14.95 -10.66 5.17
CA ARG A 288 13.60 -11.18 4.97
C ARG A 288 13.33 -11.55 3.52
N ILE A 289 13.71 -10.68 2.58
CA ILE A 289 13.50 -10.91 1.14
C ILE A 289 14.29 -12.13 0.66
N ASP A 290 15.54 -12.28 1.10
CA ASP A 290 16.39 -13.42 0.74
C ASP A 290 15.84 -14.71 1.35
N SER A 291 15.36 -14.67 2.59
CA SER A 291 14.71 -15.82 3.24
C SER A 291 13.44 -16.25 2.49
N ASP A 292 12.57 -15.31 2.12
CA ASP A 292 11.33 -15.61 1.37
C ASP A 292 11.66 -16.24 0.00
N TYR A 293 12.67 -15.70 -0.70
CA TYR A 293 13.13 -16.25 -1.99
C TYR A 293 13.66 -17.68 -1.89
N VAL A 294 14.38 -18.01 -0.81
CA VAL A 294 14.81 -19.39 -0.55
C VAL A 294 13.62 -20.30 -0.30
N GLN A 295 12.65 -19.87 0.52
CA GLN A 295 11.45 -20.65 0.80
C GLN A 295 10.58 -20.86 -0.45
N GLU A 296 10.50 -19.86 -1.33
CA GLU A 296 9.84 -19.95 -2.64
C GLU A 296 10.50 -21.02 -3.51
N LYS A 297 11.83 -20.96 -3.68
CA LYS A 297 12.59 -21.93 -4.48
C LYS A 297 12.47 -23.36 -3.97
N LEU A 298 12.32 -23.54 -2.66
CA LEU A 298 12.12 -24.84 -2.04
C LEU A 298 10.66 -25.34 -2.13
N GLY A 299 9.76 -24.55 -2.71
CA GLY A 299 8.33 -24.88 -2.80
C GLY A 299 7.62 -24.85 -1.43
N LEU A 300 8.22 -24.21 -0.43
CA LEU A 300 7.73 -24.16 0.95
C LEU A 300 6.76 -23.00 1.18
N LEU A 301 6.77 -21.99 0.30
CA LEU A 301 5.74 -20.97 0.25
C LEU A 301 4.57 -21.47 -0.59
N ARG A 302 3.41 -21.63 0.06
CA ARG A 302 2.15 -21.83 -0.65
C ARG A 302 1.77 -20.50 -1.30
N VAL A 303 2.10 -20.32 -2.58
CA VAL A 303 1.37 -19.36 -3.40
C VAL A 303 -0.04 -19.94 -3.52
N ALA A 304 -1.00 -19.37 -2.80
CA ALA A 304 -2.39 -19.75 -2.98
C ALA A 304 -2.78 -19.33 -4.40
N ASN A 305 -2.90 -20.31 -5.30
CA ASN A 305 -3.51 -20.14 -6.61
C ASN A 305 -4.95 -19.64 -6.47
#